data_AF-A0A1G9QSU5-F1
#
_entry.id   AF-A0A1G9QSU5-F1
#
_cell.length_a   1.000
_cell.length_b   1.000
_cell.length_c   1.000
_cell.angle_alpha   90.00
_cell.angle_beta   90.00
_cell.angle_gamma   90.00
#
_symmetry.space_group_name_H-M   'P 1'
#
loop_
_entity.id
_entity.type
_entity.pdbx_description
1 polymer ?
#
loop_
_entity_poly.entity_id
_entity_poly.type
_entity_poly.pdbx_seq_one_letter_code
_entity_poly.pdbx_strand_id
1 'polypeptide(L)'
;MSINLRDLIESQGYTIKSFAKEINIPYTTLISMLNKGIAKSSVDNVIKVATKLNIRVEDLADDAQNDSQGWYHDPEIAQIAEELRTNPKMRILFDASKDLNKKDIDFAINMINELKKKEGIDD
;
A
#
# COMPACT_ATOMS: atom_id res chain seq x y z
N MET A 1 -13.85 4.59 -13.68
CA MET A 1 -13.76 5.90 -13.01
C MET A 1 -13.38 5.57 -11.58
N SER A 2 -12.15 5.87 -11.15
CA SER A 2 -11.68 5.43 -9.83
C SER A 2 -12.30 6.30 -8.74
N ILE A 3 -13.06 5.69 -7.83
CA ILE A 3 -13.72 6.39 -6.72
C ILE A 3 -12.72 6.54 -5.60
N ASN A 4 -12.33 7.78 -5.27
CA ASN A 4 -11.51 8.04 -4.09
C ASN A 4 -12.40 8.09 -2.83
N LEU A 5 -12.30 7.05 -2.01
CA LEU A 5 -13.07 6.93 -0.76
C LEU A 5 -12.82 8.07 0.22
N ARG A 6 -11.63 8.68 0.24
CA ARG A 6 -11.34 9.81 1.14
C ARG A 6 -12.17 11.02 0.77
N ASP A 7 -12.16 11.39 -0.50
CA ASP A 7 -12.91 12.53 -1.02
C ASP A 7 -14.40 12.34 -0.79
N LEU A 8 -14.89 11.10 -0.90
CA LEU A 8 -16.29 10.78 -0.66
C LEU A 8 -16.68 10.96 0.82
N ILE A 9 -15.83 10.48 1.75
CA ILE A 9 -16.04 10.67 3.20
C ILE A 9 -16.03 12.17 3.56
N GLU A 10 -15.08 12.93 2.99
CA GLU A 10 -14.95 14.37 3.23
C GLU A 10 -16.12 15.17 2.62
N SER A 11 -16.61 14.77 1.45
CA SER A 11 -17.78 15.39 0.80
C SER A 11 -19.07 15.25 1.62
N GLN A 12 -19.15 14.22 2.47
CA GLN A 12 -20.25 14.03 3.42
C GLN A 12 -20.04 14.80 4.75
N GLY A 13 -18.98 15.62 4.84
CA GLY A 13 -18.68 16.43 6.02
C GLY A 13 -18.01 15.66 7.16
N TYR A 14 -17.51 14.45 6.90
CA TYR A 14 -16.81 13.66 7.91
C TYR A 14 -15.30 13.79 7.77
N THR A 15 -14.61 13.83 8.91
CA THR A 15 -13.19 13.46 8.97
C THR A 15 -13.08 11.94 8.99
N ILE A 16 -11.95 11.38 8.57
CA ILE A 16 -11.72 9.92 8.64
C ILE A 16 -11.93 9.38 10.07
N LYS A 17 -11.52 10.14 11.09
CA LYS A 17 -11.69 9.75 12.49
C LYS A 17 -13.15 9.76 12.95
N SER A 18 -13.93 10.78 12.56
CA SER A 18 -15.35 10.86 12.89
C SER A 18 -16.16 9.82 12.12
N PHE A 19 -15.80 9.55 10.87
CA PHE A 19 -16.41 8.50 10.06
C PHE A 19 -16.18 7.10 10.65
N ALA A 20 -14.94 6.77 11.05
CA ALA A 20 -14.63 5.48 11.69
C ALA A 20 -15.49 5.24 12.94
N LYS A 21 -15.66 6.28 13.76
CA LYS A 21 -16.51 6.23 14.95
C LYS A 21 -17.98 6.01 14.59
N GLU A 22 -18.46 6.72 13.57
CA GLU A 22 -19.84 6.65 13.09
C GLU A 22 -20.23 5.25 12.59
N ILE A 23 -19.34 4.58 11.84
CA ILE A 23 -19.59 3.22 11.32
C ILE A 23 -19.10 2.13 12.28
N ASN A 24 -18.68 2.49 13.50
CA ASN A 24 -18.21 1.59 14.54
C ASN A 24 -17.07 0.65 14.08
N ILE A 25 -16.04 1.22 13.45
CA ILE A 25 -14.78 0.51 13.16
C ILE A 25 -13.58 1.24 13.77
N PRO A 26 -12.50 0.53 14.13
CA PRO A 26 -11.29 1.20 14.60
C PRO A 26 -10.73 2.16 13.55
N TYR A 27 -10.27 3.32 13.99
CA TYR A 27 -9.65 4.32 13.11
C TYR A 27 -8.50 3.73 12.28
N THR A 28 -7.67 2.89 12.90
CA THR A 28 -6.55 2.20 12.24
C THR A 28 -7.02 1.22 11.17
N THR A 29 -8.16 0.56 11.38
CA THR A 29 -8.79 -0.34 10.40
C THR A 29 -9.26 0.45 9.19
N LEU A 30 -9.98 1.56 9.40
CA LEU A 30 -10.42 2.43 8.29
C LEU A 30 -9.23 2.99 7.50
N ILE A 31 -8.17 3.44 8.18
CA ILE A 31 -6.95 3.92 7.52
C ILE A 31 -6.30 2.80 6.69
N SER A 32 -6.24 1.58 7.22
CA SER A 32 -5.72 0.43 6.46
C SER A 32 -6.58 0.13 5.24
N MET A 33 -7.91 0.23 5.35
CA MET A 33 -8.85 0.07 4.22
C MET A 33 -8.58 1.10 3.12
N LEU A 34 -8.43 2.37 3.50
CA LEU A 34 -8.19 3.48 2.57
C LEU A 34 -6.78 3.48 1.96
N ASN A 35 -5.81 2.78 2.56
CA ASN A 35 -4.43 2.73 2.08
C ASN A 35 -4.10 1.46 1.30
N LYS A 36 -4.63 0.31 1.72
CA LYS A 36 -4.28 -1.01 1.17
C LYS A 36 -5.35 -1.57 0.24
N GLY A 37 -6.45 -0.84 0.07
CA GLY A 37 -7.65 -1.25 -0.66
C GLY A 37 -8.72 -1.82 0.26
N ILE A 38 -9.94 -1.32 0.09
CA ILE A 38 -11.09 -1.70 0.91
C ILE A 38 -11.52 -3.15 0.66
N ALA A 39 -11.34 -3.65 -0.56
CA ALA A 39 -11.68 -5.02 -0.98
C ALA A 39 -10.89 -6.11 -0.21
N LYS A 40 -9.76 -5.76 0.41
CA LYS A 40 -8.94 -6.70 1.22
C LYS A 40 -9.38 -6.78 2.68
N SER A 41 -10.40 -6.02 3.08
CA SER A 41 -10.91 -6.01 4.46
C SER A 41 -12.08 -6.97 4.65
N SER A 42 -12.47 -7.23 5.90
CA SER A 42 -13.60 -8.10 6.19
C SER A 42 -14.87 -7.58 5.51
N VAL A 43 -15.67 -8.50 4.96
CA VAL A 43 -16.93 -8.19 4.27
C VAL A 43 -17.84 -7.30 5.12
N ASP A 44 -17.92 -7.56 6.43
CA ASP A 44 -18.67 -6.74 7.38
C ASP A 44 -18.23 -5.26 7.37
N ASN A 45 -16.92 -5.00 7.36
CA ASN A 45 -16.40 -3.63 7.34
C ASN A 45 -16.62 -2.96 5.98
N VAL A 46 -16.49 -3.71 4.88
CA VAL A 46 -16.77 -3.19 3.53
C VAL A 46 -18.24 -2.78 3.41
N ILE A 47 -19.17 -3.63 3.89
CA ILE A 47 -20.61 -3.34 3.89
C ILE A 47 -20.91 -2.09 4.72
N LYS A 48 -20.31 -1.94 5.91
CA LYS A 48 -20.52 -0.75 6.76
C LYS A 48 -20.11 0.55 6.06
N VAL A 49 -18.95 0.55 5.40
CA VAL A 49 -18.48 1.71 4.64
C VAL A 49 -19.41 1.99 3.45
N ALA A 50 -19.74 0.97 2.65
CA ALA A 50 -20.61 1.09 1.49
C ALA A 50 -21.99 1.65 1.86
N THR A 51 -22.59 1.09 2.92
CA THR A 51 -23.90 1.49 3.43
C THR A 51 -23.90 2.93 3.90
N LYS A 52 -22.86 3.35 4.64
CA LYS A 52 -22.78 4.73 5.13
C LYS A 52 -22.55 5.74 4.01
N LEU A 53 -21.75 5.37 3.00
CA LEU A 53 -21.47 6.21 1.85
C LEU A 53 -22.56 6.16 0.77
N ASN A 54 -23.59 5.32 0.94
CA ASN A 54 -24.67 5.09 -0.01
C ASN A 54 -24.17 4.72 -1.41
N ILE A 55 -23.19 3.83 -1.45
CA ILE A 55 -22.58 3.28 -2.67
C ILE A 55 -22.73 1.76 -2.66
N ARG A 56 -22.68 1.14 -3.84
CA ARG A 56 -22.75 -0.31 -3.91
C ARG A 56 -21.38 -0.90 -3.58
N VAL A 57 -21.39 -2.09 -2.99
CA VAL A 57 -20.15 -2.80 -2.63
C VAL A 57 -19.33 -3.12 -3.88
N GLU A 58 -20.00 -3.37 -5.00
CA GLU A 58 -19.37 -3.58 -6.31
C GLU A 58 -18.54 -2.36 -6.76
N ASP A 59 -18.99 -1.14 -6.44
CA ASP A 59 -18.30 0.10 -6.80
C ASP A 59 -17.03 0.33 -5.94
N LEU A 60 -16.85 -0.46 -4.87
CA LEU A 60 -15.68 -0.44 -3.98
C LEU A 60 -14.60 -1.47 -4.34
N ALA A 61 -14.95 -2.44 -5.21
CA ALA A 61 -14.05 -3.53 -5.59
C ALA A 61 -12.96 -3.11 -6.59
N ASP A 62 -13.08 -1.94 -7.22
CA ASP A 62 -12.15 -1.43 -8.24
C ASP A 62 -10.80 -0.91 -7.68
N ASP A 63 -10.65 -0.81 -6.35
CA ASP A 63 -9.39 -0.41 -5.71
C ASP A 63 -8.31 -1.52 -5.70
N ALA A 64 -8.64 -2.74 -6.15
CA ALA A 64 -7.66 -3.81 -6.32
C ALA A 64 -6.61 -3.52 -7.41
N GLN A 65 -6.78 -2.45 -8.21
CA GLN A 65 -5.89 -2.06 -9.30
C GLN A 65 -4.85 -0.98 -8.92
N ASN A 66 -4.87 -0.44 -7.69
CA ASN A 66 -3.96 0.65 -7.27
C ASN A 66 -2.74 0.20 -6.44
N ASP A 67 -2.47 -1.10 -6.31
CA ASP A 67 -1.14 -1.58 -5.89
C ASP A 67 -0.08 -1.36 -7.00
N SER A 68 -0.47 -0.86 -8.17
CA SER A 68 0.42 -0.60 -9.32
C SER A 68 1.20 0.71 -9.23
N GLN A 69 0.99 1.56 -8.22
CA GLN A 69 1.96 2.61 -7.89
C GLN A 69 3.05 2.00 -7.00
N GLY A 70 3.86 1.13 -7.61
CA GLY A 70 5.05 0.57 -6.97
C GLY A 70 6.00 1.69 -6.54
N TRP A 71 6.92 1.37 -5.63
CA TRP A 71 8.05 2.23 -5.24
C TRP A 71 8.87 2.73 -6.46
N TYR A 72 8.70 2.05 -7.60
CA TYR A 72 9.30 2.36 -8.88
C TYR A 72 8.25 2.93 -9.84
N HIS A 73 8.50 4.12 -10.38
CA HIS A 73 7.68 4.72 -11.43
C HIS A 73 7.99 4.18 -12.83
N ASP A 74 9.12 3.46 -12.96
CA ASP A 74 9.51 2.77 -14.18
C ASP A 74 8.83 1.38 -14.23
N PRO A 75 8.02 1.10 -15.28
CA PRO A 75 7.32 -0.19 -15.41
C PRO A 75 8.25 -1.41 -15.51
N GLU A 76 9.44 -1.26 -16.08
CA GLU A 76 10.43 -2.32 -16.22
C GLU A 76 11.06 -2.65 -14.86
N ILE A 77 11.40 -1.60 -14.09
CA ILE A 77 11.93 -1.78 -12.73
C ILE A 77 10.87 -2.36 -11.78
N ALA A 78 9.61 -1.93 -11.92
CA ALA A 78 8.50 -2.49 -11.15
C ALA A 78 8.32 -3.99 -11.42
N GLN A 79 8.42 -4.41 -12.68
CA GLN A 79 8.36 -5.82 -13.06
C GLN A 79 9.52 -6.62 -12.46
N ILE A 80 10.75 -6.10 -12.53
CA ILE A 80 11.94 -6.76 -11.95
C ILE A 80 11.80 -6.90 -10.43
N ALA A 81 11.31 -5.88 -9.74
CA ALA A 81 11.08 -5.91 -8.30
C ALA A 81 10.04 -6.97 -7.90
N GLU A 82 8.97 -7.09 -8.68
CA GLU A 82 7.94 -8.11 -8.47
C GLU A 82 8.49 -9.52 -8.70
N GLU A 83 9.28 -9.71 -9.76
CA GLU A 83 9.96 -10.98 -10.04
C GLU A 83 10.90 -11.40 -8.89
N LEU A 84 11.70 -10.46 -8.35
CA LEU A 84 12.56 -10.70 -7.19
C LEU A 84 11.77 -11.10 -5.95
N ARG A 85 10.59 -10.49 -5.74
CA ARG A 85 9.71 -10.77 -4.60
C ARG A 85 9.05 -12.15 -4.70
N THR A 86 8.57 -12.52 -5.89
CA THR A 86 7.77 -13.75 -6.08
C THR A 86 8.61 -14.98 -6.42
N ASN A 87 9.84 -14.80 -6.91
CA ASN A 87 10.71 -15.91 -7.26
C ASN A 87 11.23 -16.62 -5.98
N PRO A 88 10.91 -17.91 -5.77
CA PRO A 88 11.32 -18.63 -4.56
C PRO A 88 12.83 -18.67 -4.31
N LYS A 89 13.65 -18.64 -5.35
CA LYS A 89 15.13 -18.61 -5.22
C LYS A 89 15.63 -17.23 -4.79
N MET A 90 15.01 -16.16 -5.28
CA MET A 90 15.40 -14.78 -4.94
C MET A 90 14.83 -14.35 -3.59
N ARG A 91 13.69 -14.92 -3.18
CA ARG A 91 13.12 -14.78 -1.84
C ARG A 91 14.06 -15.23 -0.72
N ILE A 92 15.00 -16.14 -1.01
CA ILE A 92 16.05 -16.56 -0.07
C ILE A 92 16.91 -15.37 0.37
N LEU A 93 17.17 -14.40 -0.53
CA LEU A 93 17.93 -13.18 -0.18
C LEU A 93 17.14 -12.28 0.79
N PHE A 94 15.82 -12.19 0.61
CA PHE A 94 14.94 -11.47 1.55
C PHE A 94 14.86 -12.18 2.90
N ASP A 95 14.83 -13.51 2.93
CA ASP A 95 14.87 -14.26 4.18
C ASP A 95 16.23 -14.13 4.89
N ALA A 96 17.33 -14.19 4.14
CA ALA A 96 18.67 -13.94 4.67
C ALA A 96 18.82 -12.51 5.24
N SER A 97 18.10 -11.53 4.68
CA SER A 97 18.12 -10.16 5.20
C SER A 97 17.56 -10.01 6.62
N LYS A 98 16.73 -10.97 7.08
CA LYS A 98 16.11 -10.93 8.43
C LYS A 98 17.11 -11.13 9.55
N ASP A 99 18.21 -11.84 9.27
CA ASP A 99 19.24 -12.19 10.24
C ASP A 99 20.44 -11.22 10.19
N LEU A 100 20.37 -10.15 9.39
CA LEU A 100 21.44 -9.17 9.26
C LEU A 100 21.59 -8.34 10.54
N ASN A 101 22.85 -8.11 10.94
CA ASN A 101 23.15 -7.19 12.02
C ASN A 101 23.35 -5.77 11.48
N LYS A 102 23.46 -4.78 12.38
CA LYS A 102 23.61 -3.37 12.03
C LYS A 102 24.73 -3.10 11.02
N LYS A 103 25.89 -3.76 11.16
CA LYS A 103 27.04 -3.54 10.26
C LYS A 103 26.74 -4.03 8.84
N ASP A 104 25.99 -5.12 8.71
CA ASP A 104 25.63 -5.68 7.40
C ASP A 104 24.59 -4.80 6.69
N ILE A 105 23.66 -4.21 7.45
CA ILE A 105 22.71 -3.22 6.93
C ILE A 105 23.45 -1.94 6.50
N ASP A 106 24.37 -1.43 7.32
CA ASP A 106 25.17 -0.24 6.99
C ASP A 106 26.00 -0.47 5.72
N PHE A 107 26.54 -1.68 5.52
CA PHE A 107 27.25 -2.06 4.31
C PHE A 107 26.35 -2.04 3.06
N ALA A 108 25.15 -2.62 3.16
CA ALA A 108 24.19 -2.61 2.05
C ALA A 108 23.75 -1.19 1.68
N ILE A 109 23.52 -0.33 2.68
CA ILE A 109 23.19 1.09 2.46
C ILE A 109 24.32 1.82 1.73
N ASN A 110 25.58 1.61 2.15
CA ASN A 110 26.73 2.23 1.47
C ASN A 110 26.84 1.77 0.01
N MET A 111 26.66 0.48 -0.26
CA MET A 111 26.66 -0.05 -1.62
C MET A 111 25.57 0.60 -2.49
N ILE A 112 24.34 0.73 -1.96
CA ILE A 112 23.23 1.39 -2.68
C ILE A 112 23.56 2.87 -2.97
N ASN A 113 24.11 3.59 -2.00
CA ASN A 113 24.49 4.99 -2.16
C ASN A 113 25.61 5.17 -3.20
N GLU A 114 26.57 4.24 -3.27
CA GLU A 114 27.60 4.26 -4.32
C GLU A 114 27.02 4.02 -5.72
N LEU A 115 26.04 3.12 -5.86
CA LEU A 115 25.35 2.89 -7.12
C LEU A 115 24.56 4.13 -7.56
N LYS A 116 23.82 4.77 -6.66
CA LYS A 116 23.08 6.02 -6.95
C LYS A 116 24.00 7.13 -7.50
N LYS A 117 25.16 7.32 -6.88
CA LYS A 117 26.17 8.31 -7.33
C LYS A 117 26.71 8.02 -8.72
N LYS A 118 26.85 6.74 -9.10
CA LYS A 118 27.33 6.35 -10.43
C LYS A 118 26.31 6.61 -11.53
N GLU A 119 25.02 6.47 -11.22
CA GLU A 119 23.91 6.72 -12.14
C GLU A 119 23.53 8.21 -12.24
N GLY A 120 24.21 9.11 -11.50
CA GLY A 120 23.90 10.55 -11.49
C GLY A 120 22.57 10.90 -10.84
N ILE A 121 22.02 9.98 -10.04
CA ILE A 121 20.81 10.19 -9.24
C ILE A 121 21.25 10.74 -7.89
N ASP A 122 21.69 12.00 -7.89
CA ASP A 122 21.90 12.78 -6.66
C ASP A 122 20.56 13.46 -6.30
N ASP A 123 20.04 13.18 -5.10
CA ASP A 123 18.94 13.94 -4.50
C ASP A 123 19.36 15.40 -4.21
#